data_AF-A0A0N4XQC2-F1
#
_entry.id   AF-A0A0N4XQC2-F1
#
_cell.length_a   1.000
_cell.length_b   1.000
_cell.length_c   1.000
_cell.angle_alpha   90.00
_cell.angle_beta   90.00
_cell.angle_gamma   90.00
#
_symmetry.space_group_name_H-M   'P 1'
#
loop_
_entity.id
_entity.type
_entity.pdbx_description
1 polymer ?
#
loop_
_entity_poly.entity_id
_entity_poly.type
_entity_poly.pdbx_seq_one_letter_code
_entity_poly.pdbx_strand_id
1 'polypeptide(L)' 'MYGDGERLWNLHQETHNSRIVGGMDKGSIIGVKLDCDRETLDFTVNDRKHIFEKTTIGFR' A
#
# COMPACT_ATOMS: atom_id res chain seq x y z
N MET A 1 4.03 1.49 3.96
CA MET A 1 4.21 0.75 2.69
C MET A 1 5.69 0.60 2.43
N TYR A 2 6.14 -0.61 2.07
CA TYR A 2 7.49 -0.88 1.58
C TYR A 2 7.37 -1.37 0.13
N GLY A 3 8.25 -0.93 -0.75
CA GLY A 3 8.25 -1.36 -2.14
C GLY A 3 9.66 -1.52 -2.70
N ASP A 4 9.86 -2.56 -3.49
CA ASP A 4 11.02 -2.74 -4.36
C ASP A 4 10.57 -2.82 -5.83
N GLY A 5 11.50 -3.08 -6.76
CA GLY A 5 11.20 -3.15 -8.19
C GLY A 5 10.26 -4.30 -8.58
N GLU A 6 10.07 -5.29 -7.72
CA GLU A 6 9.23 -6.46 -8.00
C GLU A 6 7.93 -6.47 -7.19
N ARG A 7 7.94 -5.90 -5.98
CA ARG A 7 6.96 -6.19 -4.92
C ARG A 7 6.61 -4.96 -4.11
N LEU A 8 5.36 -4.94 -3.67
CA LEU A 8 4.83 -3.96 -2.73
C LEU A 8 4.23 -4.67 -1.51
N TRP A 9 4.46 -4.11 -0.33
CA TRP A 9 3.94 -4.56 0.96
C TRP A 9 3.36 -3.42 1.77
N ASN A 10 2.30 -3.73 2.51
CA ASN A 10 1.88 -2.89 3.63
C ASN A 10 2.48 -3.46 4.92
N LEU A 11 3.14 -2.58 5.68
CA LEU A 11 3.70 -2.90 6.98
C LEU A 11 2.78 -2.30 8.04
N HIS A 12 2.26 -3.14 8.91
CA HIS A 12 1.54 -2.75 10.11
C HIS A 12 1.89 -3.72 11.23
N GLN A 13 2.22 -3.21 12.42
CA GLN A 13 2.63 -4.00 13.58
C GLN A 13 3.72 -5.04 13.24
N GLU A 14 4.80 -4.60 12.59
CA GLU A 14 5.94 -5.45 12.17
C GLU A 14 5.58 -6.65 11.26
N THR A 15 4.34 -6.71 10.76
CA THR A 15 3.87 -7.81 9.93
C THR A 15 3.77 -7.38 8.48
N HIS A 16 4.47 -8.11 7.60
CA HIS A 16 4.37 -7.95 6.15
C HIS A 16 3.06 -8.58 5.65
N ASN A 17 2.05 -7.74 5.39
CA ASN A 17 0.79 -8.20 4.82
C ASN A 17 0.70 -7.84 3.33
N SER A 18 -0.07 -8.66 2.61
CA SER A 18 -0.57 -8.38 1.27
C SER A 18 0.53 -8.06 0.24
N ARG A 19 1.30 -9.09 -0.13
CA ARG A 19 2.26 -8.99 -1.23
C ARG A 19 1.54 -8.83 -2.57
N ILE A 20 1.88 -7.78 -3.31
CA ILE A 20 1.40 -7.58 -4.68
C ILE A 20 2.55 -7.73 -5.67
N VAL A 21 2.24 -8.35 -6.82
CA VAL A 21 3.15 -8.46 -7.97
C VAL A 21 3.08 -7.16 -8.77
N GLY A 22 4.24 -6.58 -9.06
CA GLY A 22 4.37 -5.25 -9.65
C GLY A 22 4.85 -4.28 -8.58
N GLY A 23 6.12 -3.90 -8.70
CA GLY A 23 6.82 -3.02 -7.77
C GLY A 23 6.70 -1.54 -8.12
N MET A 24 7.68 -0.77 -7.64
CA MET A 24 7.90 0.62 -8.04
C MET A 24 9.30 0.77 -8.61
N ASP A 25 9.42 1.57 -9.67
CA ASP A 25 10.68 1.93 -10.27
C ASP A 25 11.00 3.41 -10.04
N LYS A 26 12.23 3.81 -10.39
CA LYS A 26 12.60 5.22 -10.39
C LYS A 26 11.66 6.00 -11.31
N GLY A 27 11.02 7.02 -10.76
CA GLY A 27 10.04 7.84 -11.47
C GLY A 27 8.58 7.44 -11.23
N SER A 28 8.31 6.33 -10.52
CA SER A 28 6.95 6.01 -10.05
C SER A 28 6.42 7.08 -9.10
N ILE A 29 5.12 7.36 -9.20
CA ILE A 29 4.39 8.29 -8.33
C ILE A 29 3.60 7.49 -7.29
N ILE A 30 3.69 7.93 -6.03
CA ILE A 30 2.98 7.33 -4.90
C ILE A 30 1.88 8.27 -4.45
N GLY A 31 0.62 7.82 -4.52
CA GLY A 31 -0.50 8.52 -3.88
C GLY A 31 -0.78 7.92 -2.51
N VAL A 32 -1.00 8.77 -1.51
CA VAL A 32 -1.32 8.37 -0.12
C VAL A 32 -2.64 9.02 0.27
N LYS A 33 -3.59 8.22 0.78
CA LYS A 33 -4.83 8.73 1.37
C LYS A 33 -4.95 8.25 2.81
N LEU A 34 -5.01 9.21 3.73
CA LEU A 34 -5.39 9.00 5.12
C LEU A 34 -6.84 9.44 5.29
N ASP A 35 -7.72 8.49 5.61
CA ASP A 35 -9.13 8.73 5.89
C ASP A 35 -9.36 8.53 7.39
N CYS A 36 -9.31 9.62 8.16
CA CYS A 36 -9.42 9.56 9.63
C CYS A 36 -10.82 9.15 10.10
N ASP A 37 -11.87 9.48 9.35
CA ASP A 37 -13.25 9.14 9.72
C ASP A 37 -13.51 7.64 9.60
N ARG A 38 -12.85 6.99 8.63
CA ARG A 38 -12.92 5.54 8.41
C ARG A 38 -11.74 4.78 8.99
N GLU A 39 -10.83 5.48 9.64
CA GLU A 39 -9.57 4.98 10.18
C GLU A 39 -8.66 4.30 9.14
N THR A 40 -8.82 4.51 7.83
CA THR A 40 -8.09 3.75 6.80
C THR A 40 -6.85 4.47 6.24
N LEU A 41 -5.82 3.70 5.90
CA LEU A 41 -4.68 4.13 5.08
C LEU A 41 -4.65 3.41 3.73
N ASP A 42 -4.71 4.16 2.63
CA ASP A 42 -4.66 3.64 1.26
C ASP A 42 -3.43 4.16 0.50
N PHE A 43 -2.90 3.32 -0.41
CA PHE A 43 -1.78 3.66 -1.30
C PHE A 43 -2.14 3.41 -2.77
N THR A 44 -1.58 4.22 -3.66
CA THR A 44 -1.67 4.05 -5.13
C THR A 44 -0.30 4.20 -5.77
N VAL A 45 -0.09 3.54 -6.91
CA VAL A 45 1.13 3.68 -7.73
C VAL A 45 0.73 4.07 -9.14
N ASN A 46 1.25 5.20 -9.63
CA ASN A 46 0.92 5.74 -10.95
C ASN A 46 -0.61 5.79 -11.18
N ASP A 47 -1.32 6.36 -10.21
CA ASP A 47 -2.79 6.51 -10.14
C ASP A 47 -3.59 5.21 -10.12
N ARG A 48 -2.93 4.05 -10.01
CA ARG A 48 -3.59 2.75 -9.87
C ARG A 48 -3.67 2.33 -8.42
N LYS A 49 -4.89 2.03 -7.97
CA LYS A 49 -5.10 1.39 -6.67
C LYS A 49 -4.72 -0.07 -6.78
N HIS A 50 -3.70 -0.45 -6.03
CA HIS A 50 -3.36 -1.85 -5.84
C HIS A 50 -4.26 -2.40 -4.72
N ILE A 51 -5.22 -3.25 -5.09
CA ILE A 51 -6.13 -3.89 -4.13
C ILE A 51 -5.38 -5.04 -3.49
N PHE A 52 -4.98 -4.82 -2.25
CA PHE A 52 -4.37 -5.81 -1.39
C PHE A 52 -5.41 -6.89 -1.03
N GLU A 53 -5.19 -8.14 -1.44
CA GLU A 53 -6.02 -9.25 -0.98
C GLU A 53 -5.95 -9.31 0.54
N LYS A 54 -7.13 -9.14 1.17
CA LYS A 54 -7.34 -9.00 2.60
C LYS A 54 -6.46 -7.94 3.26
N THR A 55 -7.06 -6.77 3.42
CA THR A 55 -7.19 -6.00 4.68
C THR A 55 -7.00 -4.54 4.34
N THR A 56 -8.10 -3.81 4.28
CA THR A 56 -8.09 -2.38 4.54
C THR A 56 -7.46 -2.22 5.93
N ILE A 57 -6.21 -1.77 6.00
CA ILE A 57 -5.57 -1.52 7.29
C ILE A 57 -6.20 -0.25 7.82
N GLY A 58 -7.27 -0.45 8.58
CA GLY A 58 -7.72 0.52 9.56
C GLY A 58 -6.62 0.64 10.61
N PHE A 59 -6.17 1.85 10.93
CA PHE A 59 -5.44 2.11 12.16
C PHE A 59 -6.39 1.77 13.31
N ARG A 60 -6.31 0.54 13.83
CA ARG A 60 -6.95 0.16 15.08
C ARG A 60 -5.93 -0.41 16.04
#